data_AF-A0A0G0ZT36-F1
#
_entry.id   AF-A0A0G0ZT36-F1
#
_cell.length_a   1.000
_cell.length_b   1.000
_cell.length_c   1.000
_cell.angle_alpha   90.00
_cell.angle_beta   90.00
_cell.angle_gamma   90.00
#
_symmetry.space_group_name_H-M   'P 1'
#
loop_
_entity.id
_entity.type
_entity.pdbx_description
1 polymer ?
#
loop_
_entity_poly.entity_id
_entity_poly.type
_entity_poly.pdbx_seq_one_letter_code
_entity_poly.pdbx_strand_id
1 'polypeptide(L)'
;MFRHINSNKKIKNTDSIRPPNQIFDSLNRVLSNMFGRLDIELEIDTRSNIIYLKPKLRLVSQELRWRLPEIRRQMQDSDKFRLVVI
;
A
#
# COMPACT_ATOMS: atom_id res chain seq x y z
N MET A 1 35.36 -29.71 10.80
CA MET A 1 36.07 -28.59 11.44
C MET A 1 35.13 -27.39 11.45
N PHE A 2 34.62 -27.01 12.63
CA PHE A 2 33.66 -25.90 12.78
C PHE A 2 34.41 -24.57 12.93
N ARG A 3 34.00 -23.52 12.21
CA ARG A 3 34.21 -22.15 12.65
C ARG A 3 32.85 -21.55 13.00
N HIS A 4 32.64 -21.33 14.29
CA HIS A 4 31.58 -20.50 14.83
C HIS A 4 31.83 -19.03 14.44
N ILE A 5 30.79 -18.33 14.03
CA ILE A 5 30.73 -16.85 14.05
C ILE A 5 29.65 -16.49 15.06
N ASN A 6 30.04 -15.76 16.11
CA ASN A 6 29.18 -15.31 17.19
C ASN A 6 28.26 -14.15 16.75
N SER A 7 27.01 -14.22 17.25
CA SER A 7 26.06 -13.15 17.60
C SER A 7 25.99 -11.89 16.74
N ASN A 8 24.92 -11.77 15.95
CA ASN A 8 23.72 -11.03 16.35
C ASN A 8 22.72 -10.96 15.18
N LYS A 9 21.69 -11.82 15.18
CA LYS A 9 20.42 -11.46 14.56
C LYS A 9 19.28 -12.09 15.34
N LYS A 10 18.80 -11.30 16.30
CA LYS A 10 17.50 -11.42 16.95
C LYS A 10 16.41 -11.79 15.93
N ILE A 11 15.89 -13.01 16.04
CA ILE A 11 14.46 -13.33 16.24
C ILE A 11 13.42 -12.87 15.16
N LYS A 12 12.80 -13.89 14.55
CA LYS A 12 11.37 -14.06 14.10
C LYS A 12 10.85 -13.39 12.82
N ASN A 13 10.70 -14.19 11.75
CA ASN A 13 9.42 -14.72 11.19
C ASN A 13 9.74 -15.34 9.81
N THR A 14 9.80 -16.68 9.69
CA THR A 14 8.79 -17.54 9.04
C THR A 14 8.49 -17.20 7.57
N ASP A 15 8.75 -18.17 6.68
CA ASP A 15 8.21 -18.32 5.31
C ASP A 15 8.25 -17.11 4.36
N SER A 16 9.14 -17.18 3.37
CA SER A 16 9.24 -16.26 2.21
C SER A 16 8.08 -16.40 1.21
N ILE A 17 6.84 -16.27 1.68
CA ILE A 17 5.70 -15.88 0.84
C ILE A 17 5.71 -14.35 0.88
N ARG A 18 6.24 -13.68 -0.15
CA ARG A 18 6.23 -12.20 -0.24
C ARG A 18 4.79 -11.73 -0.02
N PRO A 19 4.46 -11.04 1.08
CA PRO A 19 3.08 -10.67 1.32
C PRO A 19 2.72 -9.50 0.37
N PRO A 20 1.43 -9.27 0.11
CA PRO A 20 0.87 -8.20 -0.74
C PRO A 20 1.29 -6.73 -0.44
N ASN A 21 2.33 -6.52 0.36
CA ASN A 21 2.81 -5.24 0.85
C ASN A 21 3.32 -4.26 -0.21
N GLN A 22 3.89 -4.72 -1.34
CA GLN A 22 4.48 -3.78 -2.32
C GLN A 22 3.46 -2.85 -2.97
N ILE A 23 2.23 -3.33 -3.17
CA ILE A 23 1.11 -2.57 -3.72
C ILE A 23 0.62 -1.55 -2.68
N PHE A 24 0.52 -1.96 -1.42
CA PHE A 24 0.16 -1.10 -0.30
C PHE A 24 1.19 0.00 -0.09
N ASP A 25 2.48 -0.34 -0.01
CA ASP A 25 3.57 0.61 0.17
C ASP A 25 3.67 1.59 -1.01
N SER A 26 3.52 1.10 -2.25
CA SER A 26 3.53 1.96 -3.45
C SER A 26 2.36 2.93 -3.45
N LEU A 27 1.15 2.45 -3.13
CA LEU A 27 -0.04 3.28 -3.07
C LEU A 27 0.03 4.29 -1.93
N ASN A 28 0.42 3.88 -0.73
CA ASN A 28 0.58 4.75 0.42
C ASN A 28 1.61 5.86 0.13
N ARG A 29 2.67 5.53 -0.61
CA ARG A 29 3.66 6.52 -1.08
C ARG A 29 3.09 7.49 -2.12
N VAL A 30 2.34 7.00 -3.11
CA VAL A 30 1.67 7.86 -4.11
C VAL A 30 0.71 8.83 -3.42
N LEU A 31 -0.13 8.33 -2.51
CA LEU A 31 -1.06 9.14 -1.75
C LEU A 31 -0.34 10.15 -0.84
N SER A 32 0.69 9.72 -0.12
CA SER A 32 1.51 10.61 0.70
C SER A 32 2.21 11.69 -0.13
N ASN A 33 2.60 11.39 -1.37
CA ASN A 33 3.24 12.36 -2.27
C ASN A 33 2.25 13.36 -2.87
N MET A 34 1.06 12.89 -3.27
CA MET A 34 0.04 13.71 -3.91
C MET A 34 -0.70 14.60 -2.92
N PHE A 35 -0.93 14.10 -1.72
CA PHE A 35 -1.78 14.76 -0.75
C PHE A 35 -1.07 15.16 0.55
N GLY A 36 0.18 14.72 0.75
CA GLY A 36 0.92 14.97 1.98
C GLY A 36 0.44 14.10 3.14
N ARG A 37 0.43 14.66 4.36
CA ARG A 37 -0.04 13.97 5.57
C ARG A 37 -1.56 13.99 5.64
N LEU A 38 -2.21 13.17 4.84
CA LEU A 38 -3.64 12.95 4.98
C LEU A 38 -3.95 11.68 5.76
N ASP A 39 -5.03 11.76 6.52
CA ASP A 39 -5.60 10.62 7.22
C ASP A 39 -6.54 9.87 6.26
N ILE A 40 -5.93 8.95 5.50
CA ILE A 40 -6.61 8.04 4.57
C ILE A 40 -6.30 6.62 5.01
N GLU A 41 -7.33 5.88 5.38
CA GLU A 41 -7.20 4.45 5.65
C GLU A 41 -7.26 3.68 4.33
N LEU A 42 -6.40 2.66 4.22
CA LEU A 42 -6.27 1.82 3.02
C LEU A 42 -6.65 0.40 3.37
N GLU A 43 -7.60 -0.15 2.63
CA GLU A 43 -8.02 -1.55 2.78
C GLU A 43 -7.92 -2.26 1.43
N ILE A 44 -7.21 -3.39 1.39
CA ILE A 44 -6.97 -4.15 0.17
C ILE A 44 -7.72 -5.48 0.29
N ASP A 45 -8.65 -5.70 -0.63
CA ASP A 45 -9.28 -6.99 -0.85
C ASP A 45 -8.53 -7.71 -1.98
N THR A 46 -7.59 -8.58 -1.60
CA THR A 46 -6.77 -9.36 -2.55
C THR A 46 -7.58 -10.44 -3.27
N ARG A 47 -8.76 -10.83 -2.77
CA ARG A 47 -9.64 -11.82 -3.41
C ARG A 47 -10.36 -11.23 -4.62
N SER A 48 -10.79 -9.98 -4.51
CA SER A 48 -11.52 -9.22 -5.53
C SER A 48 -10.59 -8.29 -6.32
N ASN A 49 -9.33 -8.20 -5.91
CA ASN A 49 -8.35 -7.23 -6.39
C ASN A 49 -8.88 -5.79 -6.30
N ILE A 50 -9.47 -5.43 -5.17
CA ILE A 50 -10.01 -4.09 -4.93
C ILE A 50 -9.20 -3.42 -3.83
N ILE A 51 -8.96 -2.13 -4.00
CA ILE A 51 -8.35 -1.27 -3.00
C ILE A 51 -9.36 -0.19 -2.64
N TYR A 52 -9.78 -0.21 -1.38
CA TYR A 52 -10.66 0.78 -0.79
C TYR A 52 -9.82 1.90 -0.16
N LEU A 53 -10.02 3.10 -0.68
CA LEU A 53 -9.51 4.34 -0.11
C LEU A 53 -10.58 4.89 0.81
N LYS A 54 -10.32 4.91 2.12
CA LYS A 54 -11.22 5.38 3.18
C LYS A 54 -10.68 6.71 3.77
N PRO A 55 -10.89 7.85 3.09
CA PRO A 55 -10.52 9.15 3.62
C PRO A 55 -11.35 9.53 4.85
N LYS A 56 -10.71 9.95 5.94
CA LYS A 56 -11.45 10.45 7.13
C LYS A 56 -12.05 11.83 6.92
N LEU A 57 -11.51 12.61 5.99
CA LEU A 57 -11.93 13.97 5.69
C LEU A 57 -12.71 14.04 4.37
N ARG A 58 -13.89 14.66 4.39
CA ARG A 58 -14.74 14.84 3.20
C ARG A 58 -14.04 15.55 2.04
N LEU A 59 -13.20 16.55 2.33
CA LEU A 59 -12.44 17.29 1.32
C LEU A 59 -11.50 16.35 0.56
N VAL A 60 -10.90 15.41 1.29
CA VAL A 60 -9.98 14.40 0.75
C VAL A 60 -10.73 13.40 -0.11
N SER A 61 -11.95 12.99 0.26
CA SER A 61 -12.79 12.11 -0.58
C SER A 61 -13.13 12.74 -1.93
N GLN A 62 -13.28 14.07 -2.00
CA GLN A 62 -13.49 14.76 -3.27
C GLN A 62 -12.19 14.77 -4.08
N GLU A 63 -11.10 15.20 -3.47
CA GLU A 63 -9.81 15.31 -4.15
C GLU A 63 -9.28 13.96 -4.63
N LEU A 64 -9.43 12.89 -3.83
CA LEU A 64 -9.14 11.51 -4.23
C LEU A 64 -9.96 11.07 -5.43
N ARG A 65 -11.24 11.43 -5.50
CA ARG A 65 -12.08 11.09 -6.68
C ARG A 65 -11.63 11.81 -7.93
N TRP A 66 -11.21 13.07 -7.81
CA TRP A 66 -10.65 13.83 -8.94
C TRP A 66 -9.28 13.30 -9.37
N ARG A 67 -8.45 12.87 -8.42
CA ARG A 67 -7.08 12.37 -8.64
C ARG A 67 -6.99 10.86 -8.85
N LEU A 68 -8.10 10.11 -8.71
CA LEU A 68 -8.19 8.66 -8.92
C LEU A 68 -7.50 8.21 -10.22
N PRO A 69 -7.71 8.86 -11.37
CA PRO A 69 -7.02 8.49 -12.61
C PRO A 69 -5.51 8.67 -12.53
N GLU A 70 -5.03 9.70 -11.83
CA GLU A 70 -3.60 9.98 -11.68
C GLU A 70 -2.94 9.01 -10.69
N ILE A 71 -3.61 8.71 -9.57
CA ILE A 71 -3.19 7.68 -8.61
C ILE A 71 -3.08 6.33 -9.34
N ARG A 72 -4.09 6.02 -10.17
CA ARG A 72 -4.11 4.82 -11.02
C ARG A 72 -2.92 4.77 -11.98
N ARG A 73 -2.57 5.90 -12.62
CA ARG A 73 -1.41 5.98 -13.54
C ARG A 73 -0.06 5.82 -12.83
N GLN A 74 0.07 6.32 -11.61
CA GLN A 74 1.33 6.20 -10.85
C GLN A 74 1.53 4.81 -10.26
N MET A 75 0.46 4.08 -10.02
CA MET A 75 0.51 2.71 -9.53
C MET A 75 0.88 1.77 -10.69
N GLN A 76 2.16 1.41 -10.80
CA GLN A 76 2.70 0.60 -11.91
C GLN A 76 2.05 -0.80 -12.05
N ASP A 77 1.41 -1.31 -10.99
CA ASP A 77 0.65 -2.56 -10.97
C ASP A 77 -0.87 -2.36 -11.11
N SER A 78 -1.33 -1.17 -11.54
CA SER A 78 -2.76 -0.80 -11.52
C SER A 78 -3.67 -1.60 -12.46
N ASP A 79 -3.15 -2.32 -13.44
CA ASP A 79 -3.97 -3.24 -14.25
C ASP A 79 -4.51 -4.41 -13.43
N LYS A 80 -3.85 -4.74 -12.31
CA LYS A 80 -4.27 -5.85 -11.44
C LYS A 80 -5.30 -5.42 -10.41
N PHE A 81 -5.32 -4.16 -9.97
CA PHE A 81 -6.15 -3.69 -8.86
C PHE A 81 -7.12 -2.57 -9.25
N ARG A 82 -8.38 -2.73 -8.85
CA ARG A 82 -9.41 -1.69 -8.94
C ARG A 82 -9.33 -0.79 -7.72
N LEU A 83 -9.08 0.50 -7.93
CA LEU A 83 -9.14 1.53 -6.88
C LEU A 83 -10.57 2.05 -6.74
N VAL A 84 -11.11 2.05 -5.52
CA VAL A 84 -12.44 2.55 -5.17
C VAL A 84 -12.32 3.47 -3.96
N VAL A 85 -12.85 4.69 -4.06
CA VAL A 85 -12.98 5.60 -2.92
C VAL A 85 -14.36 5.40 -2.31
N ILE A 86 -14.42 5.12 -1.01
CA ILE A 86 -15.67 4.96 -0.25
C ILE A 86 -15.81 6.03 0.83
#